data_AF-A0A2P5LTV0-F1
#
_entry.id   AF-A0A2P5LTV0-F1
#
_cell.length_a   1.000
_cell.length_b   1.000
_cell.length_c   1.000
_cell.angle_alpha   90.00
_cell.angle_beta   90.00
_cell.angle_gamma   90.00
#
_symmetry.space_group_name_H-M   'P 1'
#
loop_
_entity.id
_entity.type
_entity.pdbx_description
1 polymer ?
#
loop_
_entity_poly.entity_id
_entity_poly.type
_entity_poly.pdbx_seq_one_letter_code
_entity_poly.pdbx_strand_id
1 'polypeptide(L)' 'MPIQDAIELADFLVDVTKRYFRFKPGADTVGGDTDIAVVTRYERFKWIKRKHFYPAELNPRETGHGDNE' A
#
# COMPACT_ATOMS: atom_id res chain seq x y z
N MET A 1 11.44 3.16 -15.09
CA MET A 1 10.37 2.27 -14.62
C MET A 1 9.11 3.12 -14.46
N PRO A 2 8.00 2.77 -15.12
CA PRO A 2 6.69 3.35 -14.87
C PRO A 2 6.31 3.28 -13.37
N ILE A 3 5.56 4.26 -12.88
CA ILE A 3 5.14 4.30 -11.46
C ILE A 3 4.30 3.07 -11.11
N GLN A 4 3.43 2.66 -12.03
CA GLN A 4 2.57 1.48 -11.85
C GLN A 4 3.40 0.19 -11.66
N ASP A 5 4.39 -0.05 -12.52
CA ASP A 5 5.30 -1.19 -12.39
C ASP A 5 6.04 -1.19 -11.04
N ALA A 6 6.42 -0.01 -10.54
CA ALA A 6 7.09 0.12 -9.25
C ALA A 6 6.15 -0.19 -8.06
N ILE A 7 4.89 0.24 -8.15
CA ILE A 7 3.84 -0.10 -7.18
C ILE A 7 3.63 -1.62 -7.13
N GLU A 8 3.45 -2.24 -8.30
CA GLU A 8 3.18 -3.67 -8.43
C GLU A 8 4.36 -4.51 -7.96
N LEU A 9 5.59 -4.12 -8.32
CA LEU A 9 6.80 -4.77 -7.83
C LEU A 9 6.91 -4.66 -6.30
N ALA A 10 6.62 -3.49 -5.72
CA ALA A 10 6.67 -3.32 -4.27
C ALA A 10 5.64 -4.20 -3.56
N ASP A 11 4.40 -4.28 -4.04
CA ASP A 11 3.37 -5.15 -3.45
C ASP A 11 3.75 -6.63 -3.58
N PHE A 12 4.29 -7.03 -4.74
CA PHE A 12 4.80 -8.39 -4.96
C PHE A 12 5.90 -8.76 -3.97
N LEU A 13 6.89 -7.90 -3.74
CA LEU A 13 7.99 -8.16 -2.80
C LEU A 13 7.49 -8.31 -1.35
N VAL A 14 6.52 -7.49 -0.96
CA VAL A 14 5.87 -7.61 0.35
C VAL A 14 5.12 -8.94 0.45
N ASP A 15 4.35 -9.33 -0.57
CA ASP A 15 3.62 -10.60 -0.59
C ASP A 15 4.56 -11.82 -0.54
N VAL A 16 5.67 -11.79 -1.30
CA VAL A 16 6.72 -12.82 -1.25
C VAL A 16 7.28 -12.94 0.16
N THR A 17 7.55 -11.82 0.82
CA THR A 17 8.09 -11.83 2.19
C THR A 17 7.09 -12.44 3.18
N LYS A 18 5.81 -12.06 3.11
CA LYS A 18 4.75 -12.67 3.93
C LYS A 18 4.67 -14.18 3.72
N ARG A 19 4.71 -14.63 2.46
CA ARG A 19 4.69 -16.06 2.12
C ARG A 19 5.93 -16.78 2.64
N TYR A 20 7.09 -16.15 2.55
CA TYR A 20 8.33 -16.71 3.09
C TYR A 20 8.24 -16.91 4.61
N PHE A 21 7.82 -15.89 5.36
CA PHE A 21 7.72 -15.97 6.82
C PHE A 21 6.69 -16.99 7.28
N ARG A 22 5.58 -17.15 6.55
CA ARG A 22 4.55 -18.17 6.83
C ARG A 22 5.08 -19.62 6.88
N PHE A 23 6.13 -19.93 6.11
CA PHE A 23 6.73 -21.27 6.08
C PHE A 23 8.07 -21.34 6.82
N LYS A 24 8.61 -20.20 7.26
CA LYS A 24 9.86 -20.15 8.01
C LYS A 24 9.61 -20.62 9.45
N PRO A 25 10.42 -21.55 10.00
CA PRO A 25 10.33 -21.89 11.40
C PRO A 25 10.52 -20.67 12.31
N GLY A 26 9.65 -20.51 13.29
CA GLY A 26 9.63 -19.39 14.24
C GLY A 26 8.30 -18.64 14.23
N ALA A 27 8.31 -17.42 14.75
CA ALA A 27 7.13 -16.56 14.76
C ALA A 27 6.90 -15.91 13.38
N ASP A 28 5.63 -15.73 13.02
CA ASP A 28 5.19 -14.99 11.82
C ASP A 28 5.40 -13.49 12.01
N THR A 29 6.64 -13.01 11.80
CA THR A 29 7.00 -11.60 12.02
C THR A 29 6.59 -10.67 10.89
N VAL A 30 6.25 -11.20 9.71
CA VAL A 30 5.82 -10.43 8.54
C VAL A 30 4.50 -10.98 8.03
N GLY A 31 3.43 -10.18 8.08
CA GLY A 31 2.07 -10.61 7.76
C GLY A 31 1.08 -9.44 7.70
N GLY A 32 -0.22 -9.78 7.70
CA GLY A 32 -1.31 -8.81 7.67
C GLY A 32 -1.46 -8.06 6.35
N ASP A 33 -2.32 -7.03 6.33
CA ASP A 33 -2.55 -6.22 5.13
C ASP A 33 -1.33 -5.32 4.79
N THR A 34 -1.22 -4.86 3.53
CA THR A 34 -0.19 -3.90 3.09
C THR A 34 -0.81 -2.53 2.83
N ASP A 35 -0.20 -1.48 3.35
CA ASP A 35 -0.46 -0.09 2.94
C ASP A 35 0.60 0.36 1.94
N ILE A 36 0.19 1.06 0.90
CA ILE A 36 1.06 1.51 -0.19
C ILE A 36 0.79 3.00 -0.43
N ALA A 37 1.85 3.80 -0.42
CA ALA A 37 1.83 5.19 -0.82
C ALA A 37 2.97 5.45 -1.81
N VAL A 38 2.75 6.41 -2.70
CA VAL A 38 3.72 6.84 -3.70
C VAL A 38 4.06 8.31 -3.44
N VAL A 39 5.34 8.64 -3.62
CA VAL A 39 5.83 10.02 -3.56
C VAL A 39 6.44 10.40 -4.90
N THR A 40 5.81 11.31 -5.64
CA THR A 40 6.34 11.82 -6.91
C THR A 40 6.55 13.33 -6.89
N ARG A 41 7.33 13.84 -7.86
CA ARG A 41 7.53 15.29 -8.02
C ARG A 41 6.26 16.01 -8.46
N TYR A 42 5.31 15.35 -9.12
CA TYR A 42 4.13 16.04 -9.65
C TYR A 42 2.92 15.88 -8.71
N GLU A 43 2.75 14.70 -8.12
CA GLU A 43 1.60 14.38 -7.26
C GLU A 43 1.92 14.45 -5.77
N ARG A 44 3.19 14.73 -5.39
CA ARG A 44 3.65 14.67 -3.99
C ARG A 44 3.30 13.29 -3.40
N PHE A 45 2.83 13.25 -2.16
CA PHE A 45 2.45 12.04 -1.47
C PHE A 45 1.01 11.65 -1.83
N LYS A 46 0.81 10.40 -2.24
CA LYS A 46 -0.49 9.84 -2.62
C LYS A 46 -0.64 8.43 -2.08
N TRP A 47 -1.76 8.13 -1.41
CA TRP A 47 -2.11 6.77 -1.02
C TRP A 47 -2.61 5.98 -2.24
N ILE A 48 -2.07 4.78 -2.43
CA ILE A 48 -2.51 3.82 -3.47
C ILE A 48 -3.37 2.72 -2.85
N LYS A 49 -2.98 2.25 -1.66
CA LYS A 49 -3.70 1.25 -0.87
C LYS A 49 -3.59 1.63 0.59
N ARG A 50 -4.73 1.79 1.27
CA ARG A 50 -4.76 2.14 2.69
C ARG A 50 -5.83 1.33 3.40
N LYS A 51 -5.47 0.74 4.54
CA LYS A 51 -6.41 0.11 5.46
C LYS A 51 -7.31 1.18 6.06
N HIS A 52 -8.60 1.06 5.82
CA HIS A 52 -9.61 1.84 6.51
C HIS A 52 -10.08 1.05 7.72
N PHE A 53 -9.35 1.16 8.83
CA PHE A 53 -9.71 0.51 10.10
C PHE A 53 -10.94 1.14 10.77
N TYR A 54 -11.45 2.25 10.24
CA TYR A 54 -12.60 2.98 10.76
C TYR A 54 -13.65 3.16 9.65
N PRO A 55 -14.95 3.27 10.03
CA PRO A 55 -16.02 3.65 9.11
C PRO A 55 -15.64 4.89 8.28
N ALA A 56 -16.11 4.96 7.03
CA ALA A 56 -15.79 6.07 6.12
C ALA A 56 -16.13 7.45 6.71
N GLU A 57 -17.14 7.51 7.59
CA GLU A 57 -17.54 8.68 8.37
C GLU A 57 -16.42 9.25 9.26
N LEU A 58 -15.54 8.39 9.78
CA LEU A 58 -14.39 8.75 10.62
C LEU A 58 -13.08 8.83 9.84
N ASN A 59 -13.12 8.53 8.54
CA ASN A 59 -11.94 8.52 7.68
C ASN A 59 -12.25 9.26 6.38
N PRO A 60 -12.52 10.58 6.45
CA PRO A 60 -12.82 11.39 5.28
C PRO A 60 -11.67 11.25 4.28
N ARG A 61 -12.00 10.74 3.09
CA ARG A 61 -11.06 10.66 1.99
C ARG A 61 -10.52 12.07 1.75
N GLU A 62 -9.21 12.25 1.77
CA GLU A 62 -8.59 13.47 1.25
C GLU A 62 -8.87 13.51 -0.25
N THR A 63 -10.04 14.02 -0.65
CA THR A 63 -10.45 14.22 -2.04
C THR A 63 -9.80 15.46 -2.66
N GLY A 64 -8.93 16.13 -1.92
CA GLY A 64 -8.16 17.27 -2.41
C GLY A 64 -6.94 16.81 -3.18
N HIS A 65 -7.13 16.31 -4.41
CA HIS A 65 -6.28 16.51 -5.60
C HIS A 65 -6.35 15.32 -6.57
N GLY A 66 -7.24 15.42 -7.57
CA GLY A 66 -6.99 14.80 -8.87
C GLY A 66 -8.07 13.92 -9.49
N ASP A 67 -9.20 13.65 -8.84
CA ASP A 67 -10.28 12.88 -9.48
C ASP A 67 -11.24 13.83 -10.21
N ASN A 68 -10.74 14.42 -11.30
CA ASN A 68 -11.52 15.03 -12.37
C ASN A 68 -11.05 14.42 -13.68
N GLU A 69 -11.39 13.16 -13.91
CA GLU A 69 -11.82 12.61 -15.21
C GLU A 69 -12.60 11.32 -15.01
#